data_AF-A0A1V5Y9T5-F1
#
_entry.id   AF-A0A1V5Y9T5-F1
#
_cell.length_a   1.000
_cell.length_b   1.000
_cell.length_c   1.000
_cell.angle_alpha   90.00
_cell.angle_beta   90.00
_cell.angle_gamma   90.00
#
_symmetry.space_group_name_H-M   'P 1'
#
loop_
_entity.id
_entity.type
_entity.pdbx_description
1 polymer ?
#
loop_
_entity_poly.entity_id
_entity_poly.type
_entity_poly.pdbx_seq_one_letter_code
_entity_poly.pdbx_strand_id
1 'polypeptide(L)'
;MNIHKSSLGVRFDMIASPITMELERWIWEEVFSVLTVFDVSGLSLYGGIVNPAGENIYMCVFTGGSLTQMRRIFNKLDNDAGVSMYLASTRPFIQKNELAGMPDLPFLGRVQHSGKLAGGKGLPVLIPKKHGKRRPVGRGIKIMLAPDDISASLPSMLAIKRLTVAARKHFPGVKVVPVPITHGGAGTVDSAVVACNGVYRYTDIREEDGAKRHYKYGVLYGRTGIIEAVPGRTSTGTGELIRRVLDEGLKDIVIGMGTWNAEDCGIGCARALGVKFFDSNDNELSEFDVDRIRKIDTEYIHSRIAAAQFTIMRGVNDGSPDESSPSGYPELIKLVNEINGNTAGENTNISYALLSAILNAKIKPSTEALFDSVDFNALVKGVALIVTGEGRLTEGKSDVTGTILRSLSGRKVPIAVISDCMEPHDSVDPVNIGTMYTINSLMDKDEAVRRSEELFDDAADRMFRFIRIGRDVERIGAPKKRTINIFKKF
;
A
#
# COMPACT_ATOMS: atom_id res chain seq x y z
N MET A 1 27.83 -14.20 9.95
CA MET A 1 28.12 -13.61 8.63
C MET A 1 29.09 -12.43 8.78
N ASN A 2 30.01 -12.21 7.84
CA ASN A 2 30.90 -11.04 7.90
C ASN A 2 30.28 -9.83 7.15
N ILE A 3 29.51 -9.01 7.88
CA ILE A 3 28.71 -7.91 7.33
C ILE A 3 29.50 -6.61 7.43
N HIS A 4 29.88 -6.05 6.28
CA HIS A 4 30.55 -4.75 6.21
C HIS A 4 29.56 -3.58 6.33
N LYS A 5 30.09 -2.37 6.56
CA LYS A 5 29.28 -1.13 6.62
C LYS A 5 28.46 -0.88 5.35
N SER A 6 28.95 -1.39 4.22
CA SER A 6 28.38 -1.30 2.88
C SER A 6 27.81 -2.65 2.41
N SER A 7 27.06 -3.35 3.26
CA SER A 7 26.32 -4.54 2.83
C SER A 7 24.94 -4.17 2.26
N LEU A 8 24.52 -4.90 1.23
CA LEU A 8 23.19 -4.80 0.62
C LEU A 8 22.54 -6.19 0.61
N GLY A 9 21.38 -6.31 1.26
CA GLY A 9 20.51 -7.48 1.13
C GLY A 9 19.38 -7.19 0.17
N VAL A 10 19.01 -8.17 -0.65
CA VAL A 10 17.94 -8.13 -1.65
C VAL A 10 16.98 -9.26 -1.33
N ARG A 11 15.72 -8.93 -1.05
CA ARG A 11 14.67 -9.86 -0.62
C ARG A 11 13.84 -10.28 -1.82
N PHE A 12 13.79 -11.58 -2.11
CA PHE A 12 12.96 -12.16 -3.16
C PHE A 12 11.74 -12.89 -2.57
N ASP A 13 10.54 -12.53 -3.03
CA ASP A 13 9.27 -13.13 -2.63
C ASP A 13 9.09 -14.50 -3.29
N MET A 14 8.63 -15.49 -2.52
CA MET A 14 8.53 -16.90 -2.98
C MET A 14 7.08 -17.34 -3.27
N ILE A 15 6.14 -16.41 -3.50
CA ILE A 15 4.68 -16.62 -3.61
C ILE A 15 4.21 -17.77 -4.54
N ALA A 16 5.03 -18.35 -5.42
CA ALA A 16 4.56 -19.35 -6.38
C ALA A 16 5.46 -20.58 -6.63
N SER A 17 6.33 -21.01 -5.70
CA SER A 17 7.11 -22.23 -5.95
C SER A 17 7.41 -23.10 -4.73
N PRO A 18 7.30 -24.44 -4.84
CA PRO A 18 7.89 -25.32 -3.84
C PRO A 18 9.40 -25.05 -3.76
N ILE A 19 9.92 -25.06 -2.54
CA ILE A 19 11.32 -24.79 -2.22
C ILE A 19 12.19 -25.90 -2.84
N THR A 20 12.73 -25.66 -4.03
CA THR A 20 13.62 -26.58 -4.75
C THR A 20 14.94 -25.89 -5.12
N MET A 21 15.97 -26.68 -5.47
CA MET A 21 17.22 -26.15 -6.06
C MET A 21 16.97 -25.32 -7.34
N GLU A 22 15.84 -25.51 -8.01
CA GLU A 22 15.48 -24.75 -9.21
C GLU A 22 15.13 -23.29 -8.88
N LEU A 23 14.53 -23.02 -7.71
CA LEU A 23 14.21 -21.67 -7.27
C LEU A 23 15.48 -20.85 -6.99
N GLU A 24 16.43 -21.41 -6.23
CA GLU A 24 17.71 -20.76 -5.95
C GLU A 24 18.45 -20.41 -7.25
N ARG A 25 18.49 -21.37 -8.19
CA ARG A 25 19.08 -21.14 -9.51
C ARG A 25 18.42 -19.96 -10.20
N TRP A 26 17.11 -20.00 -10.34
CA TRP A 26 16.35 -18.99 -11.06
C TRP A 26 16.50 -17.58 -10.46
N ILE A 27 16.49 -17.44 -9.13
CA ILE A 27 16.69 -16.13 -8.47
C ILE A 27 18.05 -15.53 -8.86
N TRP A 28 19.11 -16.35 -8.83
CA TRP A 28 20.44 -15.87 -9.22
C TRP A 28 20.54 -15.63 -10.74
N GLU A 29 19.82 -16.37 -11.58
CA GLU A 29 19.70 -16.05 -13.02
C GLU A 29 19.07 -14.66 -13.23
N GLU A 30 18.04 -14.31 -12.46
CA GLU A 30 17.39 -13.00 -12.51
C GLU A 30 18.34 -11.89 -12.03
N VAL A 31 19.00 -12.06 -10.89
CA VAL A 31 20.02 -11.12 -10.39
C VAL A 31 21.10 -10.87 -11.47
N PHE A 32 21.61 -11.92 -12.09
CA PHE A 32 22.66 -11.83 -13.08
C PHE A 32 22.16 -11.54 -14.50
N SER A 33 20.86 -11.48 -14.73
CA SER A 33 20.31 -10.89 -15.95
C SER A 33 20.67 -9.39 -16.04
N VAL A 34 20.84 -8.74 -14.87
CA VAL A 34 21.10 -7.31 -14.71
C VAL A 34 22.50 -6.98 -14.16
N LEU A 35 23.10 -7.89 -13.39
CA LEU A 35 24.46 -7.72 -12.88
C LEU A 35 25.49 -8.55 -13.65
N THR A 36 26.68 -7.98 -13.86
CA THR A 36 27.83 -8.66 -14.48
C THR A 36 28.97 -8.85 -13.49
N VAL A 37 30.00 -9.59 -13.90
CA VAL A 37 31.26 -9.72 -13.14
C VAL A 37 31.83 -8.35 -12.76
N PHE A 38 31.74 -7.35 -13.63
CA PHE A 38 32.21 -5.98 -13.32
C PHE A 38 31.44 -5.33 -12.16
N ASP A 39 30.17 -5.68 -11.99
CA ASP A 39 29.35 -5.15 -10.91
C ASP A 39 29.74 -5.74 -9.56
N VAL A 40 29.99 -7.06 -9.54
CA VAL A 40 30.09 -7.85 -8.30
C VAL A 40 31.49 -8.38 -7.98
N SER A 41 32.50 -8.13 -8.82
CA SER A 41 33.88 -8.56 -8.56
C SER A 41 34.40 -8.04 -7.21
N GLY A 42 35.09 -8.91 -6.48
CA GLY A 42 35.66 -8.64 -5.16
C GLY A 42 34.67 -8.79 -3.99
N LEU A 43 33.37 -8.87 -4.27
CA LEU A 43 32.32 -9.01 -3.25
C LEU A 43 32.22 -10.44 -2.74
N SER A 44 31.79 -10.56 -1.49
CA SER A 44 31.33 -11.81 -0.91
C SER A 44 29.82 -11.93 -1.08
N LEU A 45 29.37 -13.11 -1.53
CA LEU A 45 27.96 -13.42 -1.74
C LEU A 45 27.46 -14.39 -0.68
N TYR A 46 26.28 -14.10 -0.13
CA TYR A 46 25.52 -15.02 0.71
C TYR A 46 24.12 -15.16 0.13
N GLY A 47 23.49 -16.31 0.33
CA GLY A 47 22.11 -16.50 -0.08
C GLY A 47 21.44 -17.69 0.57
N GLY A 48 20.14 -17.56 0.80
CA GLY A 48 19.36 -18.59 1.47
C GLY A 48 17.96 -18.11 1.85
N ILE A 49 17.14 -19.07 2.25
CA ILE A 49 15.77 -18.80 2.66
C ILE A 49 15.76 -18.27 4.09
N VAL A 50 14.98 -17.23 4.30
CA VAL A 50 14.69 -16.63 5.60
C VAL A 50 13.19 -16.51 5.77
N ASN A 51 12.73 -16.61 7.02
CA ASN A 51 11.34 -16.43 7.37
C ASN A 51 11.15 -15.27 8.36
N PRO A 52 11.38 -14.01 7.94
CA PRO A 52 11.07 -12.86 8.76
C PRO A 52 9.55 -12.70 8.85
N ALA A 53 9.02 -12.73 10.08
CA ALA A 53 7.60 -12.47 10.36
C ALA A 53 6.59 -13.38 9.61
N GLY A 54 6.96 -14.62 9.29
CA GLY A 54 6.06 -15.58 8.62
C GLY A 54 6.16 -15.58 7.09
N GLU A 55 6.90 -14.65 6.49
CA GLU A 55 7.07 -14.56 5.04
C GLU A 55 8.21 -15.44 4.54
N ASN A 56 7.92 -16.38 3.64
CA ASN A 56 8.93 -17.20 2.97
C ASN A 56 9.68 -16.36 1.93
N ILE A 57 10.90 -15.92 2.24
CA ILE A 57 11.73 -15.04 1.40
C ILE A 57 13.06 -15.70 1.11
N TYR A 58 13.55 -15.58 -0.12
CA TYR A 58 14.95 -15.88 -0.44
C TYR A 58 15.78 -14.60 -0.40
N MET A 59 16.83 -14.59 0.40
CA MET A 59 17.73 -13.44 0.56
C MET A 59 18.96 -13.59 -0.33
N CYS A 60 19.32 -12.55 -1.08
CA CYS A 60 20.63 -12.41 -1.71
C CYS A 60 21.42 -11.28 -1.02
N VAL A 61 22.62 -11.55 -0.51
CA VAL A 61 23.43 -10.53 0.17
C VAL A 61 24.77 -10.31 -0.53
N PHE A 62 25.08 -9.04 -0.76
CA PHE A 62 26.34 -8.54 -1.29
C PHE A 62 27.10 -7.79 -0.18
N THR A 63 28.34 -8.17 0.12
CA THR A 63 29.17 -7.53 1.16
C THR A 63 30.63 -7.37 0.72
N GLY A 64 31.34 -6.43 1.37
CA GLY A 64 32.78 -6.19 1.16
C GLY A 64 33.13 -5.21 0.04
N GLY A 65 32.15 -4.52 -0.56
CA GLY A 65 32.37 -3.51 -1.61
C GLY A 65 32.31 -2.06 -1.12
N SER A 66 32.61 -1.10 -1.99
CA SER A 66 32.45 0.33 -1.67
C SER A 66 30.98 0.77 -1.68
N LEU A 67 30.65 1.88 -1.01
CA LEU A 67 29.28 2.44 -1.05
C LEU A 67 28.83 2.78 -2.48
N THR A 68 29.74 3.28 -3.32
CA THR A 68 29.45 3.55 -4.74
C THR A 68 29.12 2.29 -5.51
N GLN A 69 29.84 1.20 -5.27
CA GLN A 69 29.58 -0.10 -5.88
C GLN A 69 28.20 -0.64 -5.45
N MET A 70 27.87 -0.56 -4.16
CA MET A 70 26.55 -1.00 -3.65
C MET A 70 25.40 -0.17 -4.21
N ARG A 71 25.55 1.16 -4.26
CA ARG A 71 24.53 2.04 -4.88
C ARG A 71 24.31 1.70 -6.35
N ARG A 72 25.36 1.36 -7.09
CA ARG A 72 25.25 0.91 -8.48
C ARG A 72 24.48 -0.40 -8.60
N ILE A 73 24.75 -1.37 -7.73
CA ILE A 73 24.03 -2.65 -7.68
C ILE A 73 22.54 -2.41 -7.36
N PHE A 74 22.26 -1.67 -6.28
CA PHE A 74 20.92 -1.27 -5.90
C PHE A 74 20.17 -0.63 -7.08
N ASN A 75 20.75 0.42 -7.68
CA ASN A 75 20.11 1.12 -8.79
C ASN A 75 19.88 0.21 -10.00
N LYS A 76 20.78 -0.74 -10.28
CA LYS A 76 20.59 -1.69 -11.39
C LYS A 76 19.42 -2.62 -11.13
N LEU A 77 19.35 -3.23 -9.96
CA LEU A 77 18.30 -4.17 -9.59
C LEU A 77 16.93 -3.48 -9.41
N ASP A 78 16.91 -2.30 -8.78
CA ASP A 78 15.68 -1.53 -8.52
C ASP A 78 15.07 -0.92 -9.79
N ASN A 79 15.91 -0.57 -10.77
CA ASN A 79 15.42 -0.05 -12.05
C ASN A 79 15.09 -1.13 -13.08
N ASP A 80 15.43 -2.39 -12.82
CA ASP A 80 15.09 -3.48 -13.75
C ASP A 80 13.75 -4.11 -13.37
N ALA A 81 12.76 -3.84 -14.21
CA ALA A 81 11.40 -4.29 -14.04
C ALA A 81 11.24 -5.81 -13.92
N GLY A 82 12.13 -6.60 -14.54
CA GLY A 82 12.11 -8.06 -14.47
C GLY A 82 12.53 -8.53 -13.08
N VAL A 83 13.67 -8.03 -12.58
CA VAL A 83 14.13 -8.34 -11.21
C VAL A 83 13.16 -7.82 -10.16
N SER A 84 12.67 -6.58 -10.29
CA SER A 84 11.70 -5.99 -9.37
C SER A 84 10.38 -6.77 -9.30
N MET A 85 10.13 -7.76 -10.17
CA MET A 85 9.01 -8.69 -10.08
C MET A 85 9.04 -9.54 -8.85
N TYR A 86 10.24 -10.01 -8.58
CA TYR A 86 10.45 -11.11 -7.68
C TYR A 86 10.92 -10.59 -6.34
N LEU A 87 11.07 -9.27 -6.19
CA LEU A 87 11.42 -8.67 -4.93
C LEU A 87 10.22 -8.63 -3.99
N ALA A 88 10.51 -8.74 -2.69
CA ALA A 88 9.51 -8.60 -1.64
C ALA A 88 8.80 -7.24 -1.75
N SER A 89 7.47 -7.28 -1.65
CA SER A 89 6.61 -6.08 -1.73
C SER A 89 6.91 -5.03 -0.65
N THR A 90 7.39 -5.46 0.52
CA THR A 90 7.83 -4.59 1.60
C THR A 90 9.34 -4.66 1.74
N ARG A 91 10.01 -3.51 1.87
CA ARG A 91 11.47 -3.38 2.02
C ARG A 91 12.27 -4.37 1.15
N PRO A 92 12.18 -4.28 -0.18
CA PRO A 92 12.88 -5.20 -1.11
C PRO A 92 14.40 -5.17 -0.94
N PHE A 93 14.94 -4.09 -0.37
CA PHE A 93 16.36 -3.91 -0.08
C PHE A 93 16.56 -3.60 1.40
N ILE A 94 17.54 -4.27 2.02
CA ILE A 94 17.88 -4.08 3.43
C ILE A 94 19.36 -3.71 3.59
N GLN A 95 19.65 -2.86 4.57
CA GLN A 95 20.98 -2.34 4.86
C GLN A 95 21.55 -2.94 6.17
N LYS A 96 22.81 -2.61 6.48
CA LYS A 96 23.61 -3.21 7.57
C LYS A 96 22.85 -3.46 8.88
N ASN A 97 22.15 -2.46 9.41
CA ASN A 97 21.53 -2.55 10.73
C ASN A 97 20.48 -3.68 10.79
N GLU A 98 19.78 -3.92 9.69
CA GLU A 98 18.80 -5.00 9.60
C GLU A 98 19.48 -6.34 9.30
N LEU A 99 20.50 -6.35 8.44
CA LEU A 99 21.29 -7.56 8.15
C LEU A 99 22.01 -8.10 9.39
N ALA A 100 22.45 -7.24 10.31
CA ALA A 100 23.17 -7.64 11.52
C ALA A 100 22.30 -8.42 12.51
N GLY A 101 20.97 -8.28 12.45
CA GLY A 101 20.02 -9.00 13.29
C GLY A 101 19.47 -10.28 12.66
N MET A 102 19.95 -10.69 11.47
CA MET A 102 19.42 -11.84 10.74
C MET A 102 20.13 -13.16 11.06
N PRO A 103 19.46 -14.32 10.84
CA PRO A 103 20.12 -15.62 10.88
C PRO A 103 21.29 -15.72 9.91
N ASP A 104 22.27 -16.58 10.23
CA ASP A 104 23.43 -16.78 9.38
C ASP A 104 23.05 -17.44 8.05
N LEU A 105 23.25 -16.71 6.95
CA LEU A 105 23.03 -17.21 5.60
C LEU A 105 24.21 -18.04 5.11
N PRO A 106 23.97 -19.06 4.26
CA PRO A 106 25.02 -19.80 3.57
C PRO A 106 25.98 -18.88 2.81
N PHE A 107 27.28 -19.08 3.01
CA PHE A 107 28.32 -18.40 2.25
C PHE A 107 28.49 -19.05 0.87
N LEU A 108 28.14 -18.32 -0.18
CA LEU A 108 28.23 -18.81 -1.55
C LEU A 108 29.65 -18.64 -2.10
N GLY A 109 30.37 -17.63 -1.66
CA GLY A 109 31.79 -17.44 -1.96
C GLY A 109 32.15 -15.98 -2.26
N ARG A 110 33.44 -15.75 -2.48
CA ARG A 110 33.96 -14.45 -2.92
C ARG A 110 34.17 -14.41 -4.42
N VAL A 111 33.57 -13.43 -5.08
CA VAL A 111 33.64 -13.26 -6.53
C VAL A 111 35.03 -12.81 -6.95
N GLN A 112 35.67 -13.60 -7.80
CA GLN A 112 36.95 -13.28 -8.42
C GLN A 112 36.74 -12.45 -9.70
N HIS A 113 37.77 -11.74 -10.15
CA HIS A 113 37.76 -10.98 -11.42
C HIS A 113 37.41 -11.83 -12.66
N SER A 114 37.62 -13.15 -12.57
CA SER A 114 37.25 -14.10 -13.62
C SER A 114 35.74 -14.41 -13.68
N GLY A 115 34.99 -14.06 -12.63
CA GLY A 115 33.59 -14.42 -12.40
C GLY A 115 33.39 -15.72 -11.62
N LYS A 116 34.47 -16.45 -11.28
CA LYS A 116 34.41 -17.64 -10.41
C LYS A 116 34.27 -17.24 -8.94
N LEU A 117 33.65 -18.11 -8.14
CA LEU A 117 33.59 -17.97 -6.69
C LEU A 117 34.72 -18.73 -6.00
N ALA A 118 35.24 -18.18 -4.90
CA ALA A 118 36.24 -18.81 -4.05
C ALA A 118 35.74 -18.97 -2.61
N GLY A 119 36.03 -20.11 -1.98
CA GLY A 119 35.89 -20.35 -0.54
C GLY A 119 34.47 -20.56 -0.01
N GLY A 120 33.45 -20.71 -0.86
CA GLY A 120 32.05 -20.94 -0.45
C GLY A 120 31.37 -22.06 -1.23
N LYS A 121 30.07 -22.26 -0.98
CA LYS A 121 29.24 -23.33 -1.58
C LYS A 121 29.19 -23.28 -3.12
N GLY A 122 29.47 -22.11 -3.71
CA GLY A 122 29.29 -21.84 -5.12
C GLY A 122 27.87 -21.35 -5.43
N LEU A 123 27.69 -20.88 -6.67
CA LEU A 123 26.40 -20.50 -7.22
C LEU A 123 25.94 -21.59 -8.19
N PRO A 124 24.63 -21.83 -8.31
CA PRO A 124 24.07 -22.71 -9.35
C PRO A 124 24.14 -22.12 -10.77
N VAL A 125 24.63 -20.88 -10.92
CA VAL A 125 24.67 -20.12 -12.17
C VAL A 125 26.02 -19.44 -12.37
N LEU A 126 26.37 -19.16 -13.62
CA LEU A 126 27.57 -18.39 -13.97
C LEU A 126 27.28 -16.90 -13.94
N ILE A 127 28.23 -16.13 -13.39
CA ILE A 127 28.17 -14.66 -13.43
C ILE A 127 28.58 -14.18 -14.83
N PRO A 128 27.71 -13.46 -15.57
CA PRO A 128 27.98 -13.09 -16.94
C PRO A 128 29.02 -11.98 -17.05
N LYS A 129 29.88 -12.06 -18.07
CA LYS A 129 30.87 -11.02 -18.38
C LYS A 129 30.26 -9.81 -19.11
N LYS A 130 29.13 -10.01 -19.81
CA LYS A 130 28.39 -8.99 -20.58
C LYS A 130 26.91 -9.37 -20.69
N HIS A 131 26.03 -8.38 -20.79
CA HIS A 131 24.59 -8.62 -21.04
C HIS A 131 24.30 -8.98 -22.50
N GLY A 132 23.26 -9.79 -22.72
CA GLY A 132 22.64 -9.95 -24.04
C GLY A 132 21.74 -8.75 -24.40
N LYS A 133 21.53 -8.49 -25.71
CA LYS A 133 20.69 -7.38 -26.22
C LYS A 133 19.16 -7.61 -26.11
N ARG A 134 18.67 -8.46 -25.19
CA ARG A 134 17.22 -8.65 -25.07
C ARG A 134 16.62 -7.48 -24.30
N ARG A 135 15.72 -6.72 -24.97
CA ARG A 135 14.85 -5.77 -24.29
C ARG A 135 13.53 -6.49 -23.99
N PRO A 136 13.18 -6.73 -22.72
CA PRO A 136 11.93 -7.39 -22.39
C PRO A 136 10.75 -6.56 -22.90
N VAL A 137 9.66 -7.25 -23.25
CA VAL A 137 8.42 -6.59 -23.66
C VAL A 137 7.91 -5.74 -22.50
N GLY A 138 7.54 -4.49 -22.78
CA GLY A 138 7.06 -3.55 -21.76
C GLY A 138 8.18 -2.73 -21.11
N ARG A 139 9.44 -2.89 -21.50
CA ARG A 139 10.55 -2.09 -20.96
C ARG A 139 10.27 -0.59 -21.08
N GLY A 140 10.31 0.11 -19.95
CA GLY A 140 10.07 1.55 -19.86
C GLY A 140 8.60 1.95 -19.78
N ILE A 141 7.68 0.99 -19.88
CA ILE A 141 6.25 1.19 -19.62
C ILE A 141 6.02 1.08 -18.12
N LYS A 142 5.25 2.02 -17.57
CA LYS A 142 4.75 1.94 -16.19
C LYS A 142 3.26 1.63 -16.23
N ILE A 143 2.82 0.70 -15.40
CA ILE A 143 1.41 0.44 -15.14
C ILE A 143 1.13 0.64 -13.66
N MET A 144 -0.04 1.17 -13.35
CA MET A 144 -0.52 1.27 -11.98
C MET A 144 -1.49 0.14 -11.71
N LEU A 145 -1.33 -0.54 -10.58
CA LEU A 145 -2.26 -1.54 -10.10
C LEU A 145 -2.93 -0.95 -8.87
N ALA A 146 -4.19 -0.55 -9.00
CA ALA A 146 -4.95 0.12 -7.97
C ALA A 146 -6.30 -0.55 -7.67
N PRO A 147 -6.34 -1.87 -7.37
CA PRO A 147 -7.57 -2.53 -7.00
C PRO A 147 -7.99 -2.17 -5.57
N ASP A 148 -9.28 -2.24 -5.33
CA ASP A 148 -9.91 -2.41 -4.02
C ASP A 148 -9.83 -3.88 -3.58
N ASP A 149 -10.38 -4.18 -2.41
CA ASP A 149 -10.71 -5.55 -2.03
C ASP A 149 -11.72 -6.13 -3.03
N ILE A 150 -11.35 -7.22 -3.70
CA ILE A 150 -12.22 -7.91 -4.65
C ILE A 150 -13.23 -8.75 -3.88
N SER A 151 -12.77 -9.43 -2.84
CA SER A 151 -13.57 -10.24 -1.94
C SER A 151 -12.87 -10.32 -0.58
N ALA A 152 -13.56 -10.86 0.44
CA ALA A 152 -12.95 -11.06 1.75
C ALA A 152 -11.71 -11.97 1.73
N SER A 153 -11.63 -12.89 0.76
CA SER A 153 -10.45 -13.77 0.56
C SER A 153 -9.41 -13.17 -0.37
N LEU A 154 -9.72 -12.09 -1.08
CA LEU A 154 -8.83 -11.43 -2.03
C LEU A 154 -8.72 -9.92 -1.76
N PRO A 155 -7.98 -9.53 -0.70
CA PRO A 155 -7.75 -8.13 -0.38
C PRO A 155 -6.88 -7.44 -1.44
N SER A 156 -6.97 -6.11 -1.54
CA SER A 156 -6.29 -5.27 -2.54
C SER A 156 -4.79 -5.55 -2.65
N MET A 157 -4.11 -5.78 -1.53
CA MET A 157 -2.69 -6.16 -1.48
C MET A 157 -2.40 -7.50 -2.17
N LEU A 158 -3.26 -8.51 -1.96
CA LEU A 158 -3.12 -9.81 -2.61
C LEU A 158 -3.50 -9.72 -4.10
N ALA A 159 -4.54 -8.95 -4.42
CA ALA A 159 -4.91 -8.64 -5.80
C ALA A 159 -3.74 -8.00 -6.57
N ILE A 160 -3.04 -7.02 -5.98
CA ILE A 160 -1.83 -6.41 -6.58
C ILE A 160 -0.74 -7.44 -6.84
N LYS A 161 -0.49 -8.35 -5.89
CA LYS A 161 0.51 -9.43 -6.07
C LYS A 161 0.15 -10.32 -7.26
N ARG A 162 -1.11 -10.76 -7.35
CA ARG A 162 -1.62 -11.61 -8.44
C ARG A 162 -1.62 -10.89 -9.79
N LEU A 163 -2.10 -9.65 -9.83
CA LEU A 163 -2.03 -8.77 -11.00
C LEU A 163 -0.59 -8.54 -11.47
N THR A 164 0.34 -8.38 -10.53
CA THR A 164 1.76 -8.23 -10.86
C THR A 164 2.32 -9.46 -11.57
N VAL A 165 1.93 -10.66 -11.11
CA VAL A 165 2.30 -11.93 -11.75
C VAL A 165 1.76 -11.99 -13.17
N ALA A 166 0.47 -11.74 -13.35
CA ALA A 166 -0.17 -11.75 -14.67
C ALA A 166 0.42 -10.67 -15.61
N ALA A 167 0.58 -9.44 -15.13
CA ALA A 167 1.15 -8.33 -15.89
C ALA A 167 2.51 -8.67 -16.46
N ARG A 168 3.38 -9.22 -15.63
CA ARG A 168 4.78 -9.47 -15.98
C ARG A 168 4.96 -10.77 -16.75
N LYS A 169 4.04 -11.74 -16.63
CA LYS A 169 3.97 -12.89 -17.55
C LYS A 169 3.83 -12.46 -19.00
N HIS A 170 3.03 -11.43 -19.27
CA HIS A 170 2.81 -10.90 -20.62
C HIS A 170 3.74 -9.73 -20.98
N PHE A 171 4.15 -8.94 -19.99
CA PHE A 171 5.04 -7.78 -20.13
C PHE A 171 6.22 -7.82 -19.14
N PRO A 172 7.24 -8.68 -19.37
CA PRO A 172 8.33 -8.90 -18.41
C PRO A 172 9.16 -7.64 -18.07
N GLY A 173 9.09 -6.59 -18.89
CA GLY A 173 9.81 -5.33 -18.70
C GLY A 173 8.97 -4.21 -18.08
N VAL A 174 7.71 -4.46 -17.70
CA VAL A 174 6.81 -3.43 -17.19
C VAL A 174 7.14 -3.06 -15.74
N LYS A 175 7.20 -1.76 -15.45
CA LYS A 175 7.30 -1.27 -14.07
C LYS A 175 5.89 -1.18 -13.47
N VAL A 176 5.72 -1.75 -12.29
CA VAL A 176 4.46 -1.71 -11.54
C VAL A 176 4.50 -0.57 -10.52
N VAL A 177 3.42 0.18 -10.42
CA VAL A 177 3.14 1.16 -9.35
C VAL A 177 1.95 0.61 -8.55
N PRO A 178 2.18 -0.02 -7.39
CA PRO A 178 1.10 -0.55 -6.57
C PRO A 178 0.42 0.58 -5.79
N VAL A 179 -0.90 0.67 -5.87
CA VAL A 179 -1.71 1.61 -5.08
C VAL A 179 -2.91 0.84 -4.52
N PRO A 180 -2.71 0.03 -3.46
CA PRO A 180 -3.81 -0.75 -2.88
C PRO A 180 -4.90 0.22 -2.42
N ILE A 181 -6.16 -0.02 -2.76
CA ILE A 181 -7.27 0.84 -2.32
C ILE A 181 -7.93 0.20 -1.11
N THR A 182 -8.26 1.04 -0.13
CA THR A 182 -8.85 0.65 1.15
C THR A 182 -9.80 1.74 1.63
N HIS A 183 -10.80 1.37 2.42
CA HIS A 183 -11.88 2.28 2.84
C HIS A 183 -11.70 2.90 4.23
N GLY A 184 -10.46 3.19 4.63
CA GLY A 184 -10.17 3.78 5.95
C GLY A 184 -10.23 2.80 7.12
N GLY A 185 -10.44 1.51 6.86
CA GLY A 185 -10.39 0.43 7.85
C GLY A 185 -9.03 -0.27 7.91
N ALA A 186 -9.05 -1.54 8.30
CA ALA A 186 -7.85 -2.37 8.40
C ALA A 186 -7.08 -2.39 7.07
N GLY A 187 -5.77 -2.15 7.14
CA GLY A 187 -4.89 -2.15 5.97
C GLY A 187 -4.71 -0.78 5.29
N THR A 188 -5.39 0.26 5.76
CA THR A 188 -5.21 1.65 5.30
C THR A 188 -3.77 2.13 5.46
N VAL A 189 -3.14 1.82 6.60
CA VAL A 189 -1.73 2.15 6.85
C VAL A 189 -0.83 1.42 5.85
N ASP A 190 -1.10 0.13 5.60
CA ASP A 190 -0.31 -0.66 4.65
C ASP A 190 -0.46 -0.15 3.23
N SER A 191 -1.69 0.16 2.81
CA SER A 191 -2.02 0.73 1.51
C SER A 191 -1.18 1.98 1.23
N ALA A 192 -1.26 2.97 2.11
CA ALA A 192 -0.59 4.25 1.89
C ALA A 192 0.94 4.11 1.97
N VAL A 193 1.45 3.29 2.89
CA VAL A 193 2.90 3.02 3.00
C VAL A 193 3.42 2.33 1.75
N VAL A 194 2.70 1.34 1.21
CA VAL A 194 3.07 0.64 -0.03
C VAL A 194 3.03 1.59 -1.23
N ALA A 195 1.97 2.38 -1.37
CA ALA A 195 1.82 3.33 -2.47
C ALA A 195 2.93 4.39 -2.51
N CYS A 196 3.40 4.83 -1.33
CA CYS A 196 4.38 5.91 -1.20
C CYS A 196 5.81 5.45 -0.96
N ASN A 197 6.05 4.14 -0.79
CA ASN A 197 7.28 3.62 -0.18
C ASN A 197 7.58 4.33 1.16
N GLY A 198 6.54 4.48 1.98
CA GLY A 198 6.59 5.12 3.30
C GLY A 198 7.31 4.26 4.34
N VAL A 199 7.28 4.69 5.60
CA VAL A 199 7.94 3.98 6.69
C VAL A 199 6.96 3.68 7.82
N TYR A 200 6.93 2.43 8.25
CA TYR A 200 6.20 2.03 9.44
C TYR A 200 6.86 2.55 10.72
N ARG A 201 6.01 2.87 11.70
CA ARG A 201 6.35 3.15 13.09
C ARG A 201 5.46 2.28 13.97
N TYR A 202 5.92 2.09 15.20
CA TYR A 202 5.23 1.26 16.18
C TYR A 202 5.19 1.95 17.53
N THR A 203 4.13 1.70 18.29
CA THR A 203 3.96 2.19 19.65
C THR A 203 3.14 1.20 20.47
N ASP A 204 3.36 1.24 21.77
CA ASP A 204 2.61 0.43 22.73
C ASP A 204 1.48 1.29 23.29
N ILE A 205 0.26 0.78 23.23
CA ILE A 205 -0.93 1.42 23.79
C ILE A 205 -1.49 0.48 24.85
N ARG A 206 -1.91 1.05 25.97
CA ARG A 206 -2.51 0.28 27.05
C ARG A 206 -4.02 0.24 26.83
N GLU A 207 -4.57 -0.94 26.68
CA GLU A 207 -6.02 -1.14 26.52
C GLU A 207 -6.74 -1.20 27.88
N GLU A 208 -8.08 -1.21 27.83
CA GLU A 208 -8.98 -1.27 29.00
C GLU A 208 -8.74 -2.50 29.88
N ASP A 209 -8.38 -3.63 29.27
CA ASP A 209 -8.01 -4.86 29.99
C ASP A 209 -6.66 -4.73 30.74
N GLY A 210 -5.99 -3.58 30.61
CA GLY A 210 -4.70 -3.26 31.21
C GLY A 210 -3.51 -3.81 30.42
N ALA A 211 -3.75 -4.60 29.36
CA ALA A 211 -2.71 -5.15 28.50
C ALA A 211 -2.08 -4.06 27.63
N LYS A 212 -0.79 -4.24 27.32
CA LYS A 212 -0.11 -3.41 26.32
C LYS A 212 -0.16 -4.12 24.98
N ARG A 213 -0.67 -3.45 23.95
CA ARG A 213 -0.67 -3.96 22.58
C ARG A 213 0.17 -3.07 21.68
N HIS A 214 0.81 -3.71 20.70
CA HIS A 214 1.64 -3.04 19.71
C HIS A 214 0.79 -2.58 18.54
N TYR A 215 0.74 -1.28 18.31
CA TYR A 215 0.09 -0.67 17.16
C TYR A 215 1.09 -0.13 16.18
N LYS A 216 0.73 -0.20 14.90
CA LYS A 216 1.51 0.35 13.79
C LYS A 216 0.86 1.61 13.24
N TYR A 217 1.68 2.53 12.76
CA TYR A 217 1.25 3.66 11.93
C TYR A 217 2.26 3.91 10.81
N GLY A 218 1.82 4.62 9.77
CA GLY A 218 2.65 4.95 8.61
C GLY A 218 3.15 6.39 8.66
N VAL A 219 4.36 6.60 8.15
CA VAL A 219 4.91 7.94 7.88
C VAL A 219 5.19 8.06 6.39
N LEU A 220 4.47 8.95 5.72
CA LEU A 220 4.59 9.24 4.30
C LEU A 220 5.36 10.55 4.11
N TYR A 221 6.26 10.56 3.12
CA TYR A 221 7.08 11.72 2.75
C TYR A 221 7.84 12.40 3.91
N GLY A 222 8.04 11.69 5.03
CA GLY A 222 8.68 12.20 6.24
C GLY A 222 7.87 13.24 7.03
N ARG A 223 6.60 13.50 6.67
CA ARG A 223 5.78 14.56 7.30
C ARG A 223 4.33 14.18 7.58
N THR A 224 3.79 13.21 6.85
CA THR A 224 2.39 12.81 6.95
C THR A 224 2.28 11.54 7.78
N GLY A 225 1.55 11.58 8.89
CA GLY A 225 1.17 10.40 9.66
C GLY A 225 -0.12 9.81 9.14
N ILE A 226 -0.17 8.49 8.94
CA ILE A 226 -1.41 7.76 8.67
C ILE A 226 -1.63 6.71 9.75
N ILE A 227 -2.82 6.72 10.35
CA ILE A 227 -3.20 5.83 11.44
C ILE A 227 -4.53 5.15 11.13
N GLU A 228 -4.73 3.98 11.75
CA GLU A 228 -6.04 3.33 11.86
C GLU A 228 -6.55 3.49 13.29
N ALA A 229 -7.86 3.69 13.46
CA ALA A 229 -8.48 3.71 14.77
C ALA A 229 -8.18 2.42 15.52
N VAL A 230 -7.86 2.57 16.81
CA VAL A 230 -7.60 1.46 17.71
C VAL A 230 -8.95 0.83 18.08
N PRO A 231 -9.17 -0.47 17.77
CA PRO A 231 -10.39 -1.16 18.18
C PRO A 231 -10.49 -1.25 19.70
N GLY A 232 -11.69 -1.05 20.25
CA GLY A 232 -11.95 -1.10 21.70
C GLY A 232 -13.34 -0.57 22.03
N ARG A 233 -13.84 -0.85 23.24
CA ARG A 233 -15.13 -0.29 23.69
C ARG A 233 -15.05 1.21 23.92
N THR A 234 -13.90 1.71 24.36
CA THR A 234 -13.56 3.13 24.44
C THR A 234 -12.60 3.53 23.33
N SER A 235 -12.64 4.80 22.99
CA SER A 235 -11.78 5.39 21.96
C SER A 235 -10.43 5.89 22.48
N THR A 236 -10.12 5.63 23.75
CA THR A 236 -8.89 6.09 24.44
C THR A 236 -7.64 5.70 23.68
N GLY A 237 -7.54 4.46 23.21
CA GLY A 237 -6.38 3.98 22.45
C GLY A 237 -6.15 4.78 21.17
N THR A 238 -7.22 5.20 20.48
CA THR A 238 -7.10 6.05 19.28
C THR A 238 -6.51 7.42 19.64
N GLY A 239 -6.94 8.01 20.76
CA GLY A 239 -6.38 9.28 21.24
C GLY A 239 -4.92 9.17 21.67
N GLU A 240 -4.52 8.07 22.31
CA GLU A 240 -3.12 7.78 22.62
C GLU A 240 -2.26 7.65 21.34
N LEU A 241 -2.80 7.01 20.30
CA LEU A 241 -2.12 6.88 19.01
C LEU A 241 -1.94 8.24 18.32
N ILE A 242 -2.98 9.08 18.30
CA ILE A 242 -2.91 10.45 17.76
C ILE A 242 -1.88 11.27 18.54
N ARG A 243 -1.90 11.20 19.88
CA ARG A 243 -0.91 11.86 20.74
C ARG A 243 0.51 11.42 20.38
N ARG A 244 0.74 10.12 20.17
CA ARG A 244 2.05 9.60 19.78
C ARG A 244 2.55 10.16 18.45
N VAL A 245 1.66 10.27 17.45
CA VAL A 245 1.96 10.84 16.12
C VAL A 245 2.30 12.33 16.24
N LEU A 246 1.54 13.07 17.04
CA LEU A 246 1.83 14.47 17.35
C LEU A 246 3.16 14.64 18.09
N ASP A 247 3.47 13.75 19.04
CA ASP A 247 4.72 13.74 19.80
C ASP A 247 5.95 13.48 18.93
N GLU A 248 5.82 12.77 17.81
CA GLU A 248 6.86 12.66 16.78
C GLU A 248 7.04 13.95 15.96
N GLY A 249 6.11 14.90 16.08
CA GLY A 249 6.15 16.19 15.36
C GLY A 249 5.54 16.14 13.96
N LEU A 250 4.78 15.09 13.64
CA LEU A 250 4.04 14.97 12.38
C LEU A 250 2.88 15.97 12.35
N LYS A 251 2.69 16.62 11.20
CA LYS A 251 1.76 17.76 11.07
C LYS A 251 0.60 17.49 10.15
N ASP A 252 0.74 16.60 9.17
CA ASP A 252 -0.36 16.19 8.30
C ASP A 252 -0.80 14.81 8.79
N ILE A 253 -1.98 14.66 9.39
CA ILE A 253 -2.42 13.41 10.03
C ILE A 253 -3.71 12.91 9.39
N VAL A 254 -3.67 11.70 8.84
CA VAL A 254 -4.82 11.02 8.25
C VAL A 254 -5.26 9.88 9.17
N ILE A 255 -6.54 9.86 9.52
CA ILE A 255 -7.13 8.93 10.48
C ILE A 255 -8.15 8.05 9.75
N GLY A 256 -7.83 6.77 9.61
CA GLY A 256 -8.76 5.74 9.17
C GLY A 256 -9.69 5.32 10.30
N MET A 257 -11.00 5.51 10.13
CA MET A 257 -12.01 5.21 11.15
C MET A 257 -12.77 3.89 10.89
N GLY A 258 -12.43 3.12 9.86
CA GLY A 258 -13.18 1.92 9.46
C GLY A 258 -13.08 0.75 10.44
N THR A 259 -12.14 0.78 11.39
CA THR A 259 -12.01 -0.17 12.51
C THR A 259 -12.66 0.34 13.80
N TRP A 260 -13.32 1.51 13.75
CA TRP A 260 -13.94 2.12 14.92
C TRP A 260 -15.15 1.31 15.39
N ASN A 261 -15.09 0.86 16.64
CA ASN A 261 -16.17 0.16 17.33
C ASN A 261 -16.41 0.70 18.75
N ALA A 262 -15.86 1.88 19.06
CA ALA A 262 -16.01 2.47 20.38
C ALA A 262 -17.45 2.94 20.61
N GLU A 263 -17.95 2.64 21.80
CA GLU A 263 -19.29 2.96 22.32
C GLU A 263 -19.31 4.31 23.04
N ASP A 264 -18.14 4.95 23.22
CA ASP A 264 -17.95 6.13 24.05
C ASP A 264 -18.09 7.48 23.32
N CYS A 265 -18.67 7.49 22.12
CA CYS A 265 -18.85 8.70 21.30
C CYS A 265 -17.57 9.47 20.95
N GLY A 266 -16.38 8.86 21.10
CA GLY A 266 -15.10 9.56 20.89
C GLY A 266 -14.56 10.28 22.13
N ILE A 267 -15.24 10.18 23.28
CA ILE A 267 -14.86 10.89 24.51
C ILE A 267 -13.53 10.39 25.08
N GLY A 268 -13.25 9.09 25.05
CA GLY A 268 -11.97 8.55 25.48
C GLY A 268 -10.81 9.11 24.65
N CYS A 269 -10.98 9.21 23.33
CA CYS A 269 -10.02 9.83 22.44
C CYS A 269 -9.81 11.32 22.79
N ALA A 270 -10.88 12.07 22.97
CA ALA A 270 -10.84 13.48 23.38
C ALA A 270 -10.08 13.67 24.70
N ARG A 271 -10.37 12.86 25.72
CA ARG A 271 -9.69 12.87 27.02
C ARG A 271 -8.20 12.57 26.89
N ALA A 272 -7.82 11.57 26.11
CA ALA A 272 -6.42 11.23 25.87
C ALA A 272 -5.63 12.37 25.18
N LEU A 273 -6.34 13.29 24.50
CA LEU A 273 -5.79 14.50 23.91
C LEU A 273 -5.85 15.73 24.82
N GLY A 274 -6.38 15.60 26.04
CA GLY A 274 -6.40 16.66 27.06
C GLY A 274 -7.74 17.38 27.24
N VAL A 275 -8.81 16.93 26.57
CA VAL A 275 -10.16 17.51 26.73
C VAL A 275 -10.80 17.02 28.03
N LYS A 276 -11.47 17.94 28.74
CA LYS A 276 -12.20 17.63 29.98
C LYS A 276 -13.70 17.79 29.79
N PHE A 277 -14.47 16.99 30.52
CA PHE A 277 -15.94 16.97 30.45
C PHE A 277 -16.49 17.18 31.86
N PHE A 278 -17.47 18.05 32.02
CA PHE A 278 -18.04 18.40 33.32
C PHE A 278 -19.56 18.21 33.36
N ASP A 279 -20.09 17.93 34.55
CA ASP A 279 -21.53 17.89 34.81
C ASP A 279 -22.12 19.25 35.20
N SER A 280 -23.41 19.29 35.52
CA SER A 280 -24.13 20.53 35.89
C SER A 280 -23.62 21.20 37.17
N ASN A 281 -22.80 20.52 37.97
CA ASN A 281 -22.22 21.04 39.20
C ASN A 281 -20.75 21.42 39.01
N ASP A 282 -20.26 21.53 37.77
CA ASP A 282 -18.85 21.75 37.42
C ASP A 282 -17.89 20.68 37.96
N ASN A 283 -18.39 19.46 38.23
CA ASN A 283 -17.52 18.33 38.57
C ASN A 283 -17.00 17.67 37.29
N GLU A 284 -15.68 17.45 37.23
CA GLU A 284 -15.07 16.70 36.12
C GLU A 284 -15.54 15.25 36.14
N LEU A 285 -16.06 14.78 35.02
CA LEU A 285 -16.50 13.40 34.85
C LEU A 285 -15.30 12.50 34.59
N SER A 286 -15.10 11.49 35.43
CA SER A 286 -14.08 10.44 35.25
C SER A 286 -14.54 9.30 34.35
N GLU A 287 -15.86 9.06 34.28
CA GLU A 287 -16.47 7.97 33.52
C GLU A 287 -17.14 8.48 32.24
N PHE A 288 -17.48 7.54 31.35
CA PHE A 288 -18.31 7.81 30.18
C PHE A 288 -19.79 7.80 30.61
N ASP A 289 -20.40 8.98 30.67
CA ASP A 289 -21.83 9.16 30.91
C ASP A 289 -22.32 10.38 30.14
N VAL A 290 -22.87 10.16 28.95
CA VAL A 290 -23.30 11.23 28.03
C VAL A 290 -24.45 12.05 28.62
N ASP A 291 -25.32 11.43 29.42
CA ASP A 291 -26.50 12.09 29.98
C ASP A 291 -26.13 13.18 31.01
N ARG A 292 -24.94 13.07 31.62
CA ARG A 292 -24.42 14.02 32.61
C ARG A 292 -23.60 15.16 32.03
N ILE A 293 -23.13 15.07 30.78
CA ILE A 293 -22.24 16.08 30.20
C ILE A 293 -22.98 17.40 30.01
N ARG A 294 -22.45 18.49 30.57
CA ARG A 294 -22.97 19.85 30.43
C ARG A 294 -21.95 20.86 29.92
N LYS A 295 -20.66 20.51 29.94
CA LYS A 295 -19.58 21.37 29.47
C LYS A 295 -18.41 20.55 28.94
N ILE A 296 -17.84 21.01 27.83
CA ILE A 296 -16.61 20.48 27.24
C ILE A 296 -15.54 21.57 27.35
N ASP A 297 -14.40 21.26 27.94
CA ASP A 297 -13.27 22.17 28.10
C ASP A 297 -12.06 21.68 27.30
N THR A 298 -11.60 22.53 26.40
CA THR A 298 -10.48 22.27 25.50
C THR A 298 -9.21 23.05 25.87
N GLU A 299 -9.16 23.73 27.02
CA GLU A 299 -8.01 24.54 27.46
C GLU A 299 -6.71 23.74 27.50
N TYR A 300 -6.78 22.47 27.92
CA TYR A 300 -5.61 21.58 28.10
C TYR A 300 -5.36 20.67 26.90
N ILE A 301 -6.01 20.93 25.77
CA ILE A 301 -5.83 20.13 24.57
C ILE A 301 -4.36 20.14 24.12
N HIS A 302 -3.90 19.00 23.61
CA HIS A 302 -2.51 18.80 23.20
C HIS A 302 -2.03 19.91 22.25
N SER A 303 -1.04 20.69 22.70
CA SER A 303 -0.61 21.96 22.08
C SER A 303 -0.24 21.90 20.59
N ARG A 304 0.22 20.73 20.09
CA ARG A 304 0.54 20.55 18.68
C ARG A 304 -0.69 20.41 17.76
N ILE A 305 -1.89 20.19 18.29
CA ILE A 305 -3.12 20.08 17.49
C ILE A 305 -3.35 21.36 16.69
N ALA A 306 -3.13 22.53 17.29
CA ALA A 306 -3.31 23.83 16.63
C ALA A 306 -2.42 24.03 15.39
N ALA A 307 -1.27 23.33 15.31
CA ALA A 307 -0.33 23.42 14.20
C ALA A 307 -0.43 22.24 13.20
N ALA A 308 -1.28 21.25 13.50
CA ALA A 308 -1.48 20.07 12.68
C ALA A 308 -2.75 20.21 11.82
N GLN A 309 -2.76 19.50 10.71
CA GLN A 309 -3.87 19.35 9.78
C GLN A 309 -4.36 17.91 9.86
N PHE A 310 -5.64 17.74 10.16
CA PHE A 310 -6.24 16.43 10.32
C PHE A 310 -7.22 16.14 9.19
N THR A 311 -7.17 14.92 8.67
CA THR A 311 -8.18 14.38 7.76
C THR A 311 -8.72 13.08 8.34
N ILE A 312 -10.03 12.99 8.49
CA ILE A 312 -10.72 11.78 8.94
C ILE A 312 -11.33 11.10 7.72
N MET A 313 -11.00 9.82 7.53
CA MET A 313 -11.54 8.99 6.46
C MET A 313 -12.91 8.48 6.87
N ARG A 314 -13.93 8.90 6.13
CA ARG A 314 -15.32 8.47 6.26
C ARG A 314 -15.54 7.20 5.45
N GLY A 315 -16.02 6.14 6.11
CA GLY A 315 -16.32 4.86 5.48
C GLY A 315 -17.56 4.94 4.58
N VAL A 316 -17.85 3.85 3.86
CA VAL A 316 -19.03 3.77 2.97
C VAL A 316 -20.31 3.45 3.75
N ASN A 317 -20.18 2.86 4.95
CA ASN A 317 -21.28 2.38 5.79
C ASN A 317 -21.38 3.08 7.16
N ASP A 318 -20.76 4.24 7.35
CA ASP A 318 -20.83 4.98 8.63
C ASP A 318 -22.10 5.85 8.78
N GLY A 319 -23.19 5.39 8.14
CA GLY A 319 -24.48 6.07 8.10
C GLY A 319 -25.07 6.37 9.47
N SER A 320 -25.65 7.57 9.54
CA SER A 320 -26.65 8.17 10.46
C SER A 320 -26.79 7.66 11.89
N PRO A 321 -27.01 8.57 12.88
CA PRO A 321 -27.21 8.20 14.28
C PRO A 321 -28.24 7.08 14.43
N ASP A 322 -27.88 6.04 15.20
CA ASP A 322 -28.75 4.90 15.48
C ASP A 322 -30.02 5.36 16.21
N GLU A 323 -31.17 4.78 15.90
CA GLU A 323 -32.46 5.07 16.58
C GLU A 323 -32.42 4.73 18.09
N SER A 324 -31.35 4.06 18.53
CA SER A 324 -31.02 3.70 19.92
C SER A 324 -30.15 4.74 20.67
N SER A 325 -30.00 5.95 20.12
CA SER A 325 -29.13 7.00 20.69
C SER A 325 -29.49 7.36 22.15
N PRO A 326 -28.52 7.36 23.10
CA PRO A 326 -28.72 7.81 24.48
C PRO A 326 -29.40 9.18 24.61
N SER A 327 -30.15 9.38 25.70
CA SER A 327 -30.96 10.59 25.88
C SER A 327 -30.17 11.91 25.88
N GLY A 328 -28.89 11.87 26.25
CA GLY A 328 -27.97 13.00 26.27
C GLY A 328 -27.32 13.34 24.93
N TYR A 329 -27.55 12.57 23.86
CA TYR A 329 -26.97 12.84 22.54
C TYR A 329 -27.29 14.24 22.00
N PRO A 330 -28.54 14.75 22.07
CA PRO A 330 -28.86 16.10 21.60
C PRO A 330 -28.05 17.19 22.31
N GLU A 331 -27.84 17.04 23.63
CA GLU A 331 -27.04 17.99 24.41
C GLU A 331 -25.56 17.89 24.03
N LEU A 332 -25.03 16.68 23.86
CA LEU A 332 -23.65 16.49 23.41
C LEU A 332 -23.41 17.10 22.03
N ILE A 333 -24.33 16.91 21.07
CA ILE A 333 -24.25 17.54 19.73
C ILE A 333 -24.19 19.06 19.84
N LYS A 334 -25.05 19.65 20.69
CA LYS A 334 -25.07 21.09 20.91
C LYS A 334 -23.71 21.58 21.45
N LEU A 335 -23.17 20.92 22.48
CA LEU A 335 -21.86 21.26 23.04
C LEU A 335 -20.74 21.09 22.02
N VAL A 336 -20.78 20.05 21.18
CA VAL A 336 -19.81 19.84 20.10
C VAL A 336 -19.87 20.96 19.06
N ASN A 337 -21.06 21.45 18.71
CA ASN A 337 -21.23 22.56 17.77
C ASN A 337 -20.72 23.90 18.32
N GLU A 338 -20.70 24.06 19.64
CA GLU A 338 -20.12 25.23 20.30
C GLU A 338 -18.58 25.21 20.24
N ILE A 339 -17.95 24.04 20.05
CA ILE A 339 -16.50 23.93 19.85
C ILE A 339 -16.14 24.49 18.47
N ASN A 340 -15.41 25.62 18.46
CA ASN A 340 -14.88 26.29 17.26
C ASN A 340 -15.93 26.80 16.27
N GLY A 341 -17.21 26.90 16.66
CA GLY A 341 -18.30 27.36 15.78
C GLY A 341 -18.53 26.46 14.57
N ASN A 342 -18.09 25.19 14.64
CA ASN A 342 -18.23 24.22 13.57
C ASN A 342 -19.64 23.62 13.64
N THR A 343 -20.42 23.73 12.57
CA THR A 343 -21.64 22.94 12.42
C THR A 343 -21.20 21.50 12.13
N ALA A 344 -21.17 20.63 13.14
CA ALA A 344 -21.25 19.20 12.87
C ALA A 344 -22.51 19.01 12.04
N GLY A 345 -22.35 18.68 10.76
CA GLY A 345 -23.50 18.47 9.88
C GLY A 345 -24.44 17.46 10.52
N GLU A 346 -25.75 17.73 10.47
CA GLU A 346 -26.81 16.99 11.18
C GLU A 346 -26.87 15.47 10.87
N ASN A 347 -25.99 14.95 10.01
CA ASN A 347 -25.98 13.56 9.53
C ASN A 347 -24.62 12.86 9.69
N THR A 348 -23.77 13.29 10.63
CA THR A 348 -22.50 12.62 10.92
C THR A 348 -22.55 11.92 12.28
N ASN A 349 -22.07 10.67 12.34
CA ASN A 349 -21.88 9.93 13.58
C ASN A 349 -21.17 10.82 14.64
N ILE A 350 -21.70 10.84 15.87
CA ILE A 350 -21.25 11.76 16.94
C ILE A 350 -19.75 11.68 17.22
N SER A 351 -19.14 10.51 17.04
CA SER A 351 -17.70 10.31 17.20
C SER A 351 -16.92 11.10 16.15
N TYR A 352 -17.38 11.11 14.89
CA TYR A 352 -16.77 11.92 13.83
C TYR A 352 -16.95 13.40 14.10
N ALA A 353 -18.13 13.82 14.57
CA ALA A 353 -18.42 15.20 14.91
C ALA A 353 -17.50 15.72 16.03
N LEU A 354 -17.41 14.99 17.15
CA LEU A 354 -16.57 15.34 18.30
C LEU A 354 -15.09 15.40 17.91
N LEU A 355 -14.58 14.36 17.22
CA LEU A 355 -13.18 14.33 16.77
C LEU A 355 -12.88 15.45 15.77
N SER A 356 -13.79 15.71 14.83
CA SER A 356 -13.66 16.81 13.87
C SER A 356 -13.60 18.16 14.56
N ALA A 357 -14.45 18.41 15.55
CA ALA A 357 -14.48 19.68 16.28
C ALA A 357 -13.22 19.91 17.12
N ILE A 358 -12.77 18.89 17.85
CA ILE A 358 -11.57 18.93 18.72
C ILE A 358 -10.28 19.07 17.90
N LEU A 359 -10.16 18.32 16.80
CA LEU A 359 -8.96 18.30 15.96
C LEU A 359 -8.98 19.37 14.87
N ASN A 360 -10.11 20.07 14.69
CA ASN A 360 -10.39 20.89 13.50
C ASN A 360 -10.15 20.08 12.20
N ALA A 361 -10.61 18.83 12.17
CA ALA A 361 -10.33 17.89 11.09
C ALA A 361 -11.29 18.05 9.91
N LYS A 362 -10.81 17.71 8.71
CA LYS A 362 -11.67 17.58 7.53
C LYS A 362 -12.14 16.13 7.43
N ILE A 363 -13.46 15.93 7.41
CA ILE A 363 -14.03 14.61 7.10
C ILE A 363 -14.11 14.48 5.57
N LYS A 364 -13.54 13.41 5.02
CA LYS A 364 -13.52 13.14 3.58
C LYS A 364 -13.93 11.69 3.29
N PRO A 365 -14.54 11.40 2.14
CA PRO A 365 -14.70 10.01 1.67
C PRO A 365 -13.36 9.28 1.71
N SER A 366 -13.37 8.03 2.17
CA SER A 366 -12.17 7.20 2.35
C SER A 366 -11.22 7.19 1.15
N THR A 367 -11.73 6.88 -0.05
CA THR A 367 -10.91 6.79 -1.27
C THR A 367 -10.28 8.14 -1.65
N GLU A 368 -11.03 9.25 -1.51
CA GLU A 368 -10.51 10.59 -1.77
C GLU A 368 -9.42 10.98 -0.77
N ALA A 369 -9.64 10.71 0.52
CA ALA A 369 -8.65 10.96 1.57
C ALA A 369 -7.37 10.14 1.35
N LEU A 370 -7.51 8.87 0.95
CA LEU A 370 -6.38 8.02 0.59
C LEU A 370 -5.61 8.63 -0.58
N PHE A 371 -6.28 9.00 -1.66
CA PHE A 371 -5.65 9.55 -2.86
C PHE A 371 -4.91 10.86 -2.59
N ASP A 372 -5.47 11.73 -1.76
CA ASP A 372 -4.80 12.95 -1.30
C ASP A 372 -3.55 12.63 -0.47
N SER A 373 -3.64 11.64 0.43
CA SER A 373 -2.54 11.26 1.32
C SER A 373 -1.34 10.68 0.58
N VAL A 374 -1.57 9.99 -0.55
CA VAL A 374 -0.53 9.35 -1.37
C VAL A 374 -0.12 10.15 -2.60
N ASP A 375 -0.61 11.39 -2.72
CA ASP A 375 -0.44 12.23 -3.92
C ASP A 375 -0.68 11.42 -5.21
N PHE A 376 -1.90 10.86 -5.33
CA PHE A 376 -2.27 9.98 -6.44
C PHE A 376 -1.95 10.59 -7.81
N ASN A 377 -2.11 11.91 -7.94
CA ASN A 377 -1.78 12.65 -9.14
C ASN A 377 -0.31 12.56 -9.54
N ALA A 378 0.61 12.58 -8.58
CA ALA A 378 2.03 12.35 -8.81
C ALA A 378 2.31 10.88 -9.17
N LEU A 379 1.66 9.92 -8.51
CA LEU A 379 1.83 8.48 -8.78
C LEU A 379 1.39 8.10 -10.20
N VAL A 380 0.34 8.72 -10.74
CA VAL A 380 -0.15 8.51 -12.11
C VAL A 380 0.83 9.05 -13.18
N LYS A 381 1.80 9.89 -12.82
CA LYS A 381 2.68 10.54 -13.82
C LYS A 381 3.51 9.51 -14.60
N GLY A 382 3.26 9.45 -15.91
CA GLY A 382 3.96 8.54 -16.83
C GLY A 382 3.45 7.09 -16.77
N VAL A 383 2.31 6.86 -16.11
CA VAL A 383 1.56 5.60 -16.18
C VAL A 383 0.89 5.49 -17.54
N ALA A 384 1.03 4.32 -18.18
CA ALA A 384 0.48 4.02 -19.50
C ALA A 384 -0.83 3.21 -19.44
N LEU A 385 -1.12 2.60 -18.29
CA LEU A 385 -2.33 1.82 -18.03
C LEU A 385 -2.57 1.81 -16.51
N ILE A 386 -3.81 2.04 -16.10
CA ILE A 386 -4.27 1.76 -14.74
C ILE A 386 -5.08 0.48 -14.79
N VAL A 387 -4.75 -0.47 -13.91
CA VAL A 387 -5.56 -1.65 -13.67
C VAL A 387 -6.18 -1.50 -12.30
N THR A 388 -7.50 -1.47 -12.23
CA THR A 388 -8.27 -1.44 -10.99
C THR A 388 -9.15 -2.68 -10.91
N GLY A 389 -9.80 -2.87 -9.77
CA GLY A 389 -10.81 -3.89 -9.61
C GLY A 389 -11.55 -3.70 -8.31
N GLU A 390 -12.79 -4.16 -8.30
CA GLU A 390 -13.69 -4.18 -7.16
C GLU A 390 -14.61 -5.38 -7.30
N GLY A 391 -15.08 -5.96 -6.20
CA GLY A 391 -15.90 -7.18 -6.26
C GLY A 391 -17.16 -6.99 -7.10
N ARG A 392 -17.78 -5.81 -7.00
CA ARG A 392 -18.97 -5.48 -7.76
C ARG A 392 -18.88 -4.07 -8.30
N LEU A 393 -18.95 -3.96 -9.63
CA LEU A 393 -19.05 -2.66 -10.29
C LEU A 393 -20.44 -2.10 -10.07
N THR A 394 -20.51 -0.99 -9.31
CA THR A 394 -21.75 -0.27 -8.98
C THR A 394 -21.64 1.18 -9.48
N GLU A 395 -22.77 1.76 -9.90
CA GLU A 395 -22.79 3.17 -10.32
C GLU A 395 -22.91 4.08 -9.09
N GLY A 396 -21.95 5.00 -8.88
CA GLY A 396 -22.06 5.96 -7.79
C GLY A 396 -20.78 6.72 -7.41
N LYS A 397 -20.89 7.56 -6.37
CA LYS A 397 -19.76 8.35 -5.86
C LYS A 397 -18.76 7.52 -5.05
N SER A 398 -19.18 6.39 -4.48
CA SER A 398 -18.35 5.47 -3.69
C SER A 398 -17.63 4.39 -4.51
N ASP A 399 -17.80 4.40 -5.83
CA ASP A 399 -17.09 3.53 -6.77
C ASP A 399 -15.60 3.95 -6.88
N VAL A 400 -14.72 2.97 -6.69
CA VAL A 400 -13.26 3.12 -6.80
C VAL A 400 -12.86 3.49 -8.22
N THR A 401 -13.42 2.81 -9.21
CA THR A 401 -13.25 3.08 -10.64
C THR A 401 -13.69 4.51 -10.97
N GLY A 402 -14.88 4.90 -10.52
CA GLY A 402 -15.40 6.27 -10.63
C GLY A 402 -14.48 7.32 -10.00
N THR A 403 -13.90 7.03 -8.84
CA THR A 403 -12.97 7.95 -8.16
C THR A 403 -11.64 8.11 -8.92
N ILE A 404 -11.10 7.02 -9.47
CA ILE A 404 -9.93 7.06 -10.37
C ILE A 404 -10.24 7.93 -11.59
N LEU A 405 -11.38 7.73 -12.24
CA LEU A 405 -11.79 8.50 -13.41
C LEU A 405 -11.85 10.00 -13.14
N ARG A 406 -12.48 10.41 -12.03
CA ARG A 406 -12.54 11.82 -11.61
C ARG A 406 -11.14 12.38 -11.33
N SER A 407 -10.28 11.58 -10.69
CA SER A 407 -8.92 11.99 -10.32
C SER A 407 -8.00 12.18 -11.52
N LEU A 408 -8.23 11.47 -12.63
CA LEU A 408 -7.42 11.59 -13.85
C LEU A 408 -7.49 12.97 -14.52
N SER A 409 -8.44 13.85 -14.14
CA SER A 409 -8.45 15.28 -14.56
C SER A 409 -8.32 15.49 -16.08
N GLY A 410 -8.94 14.62 -16.89
CA GLY A 410 -8.88 14.67 -18.36
C GLY A 410 -7.67 13.98 -19.00
N ARG A 411 -6.79 13.34 -18.24
CA ARG A 411 -5.71 12.48 -18.78
C ARG A 411 -6.33 11.28 -19.49
N LYS A 412 -5.88 11.00 -20.71
CA LYS A 412 -6.29 9.84 -21.52
C LYS A 412 -5.48 8.58 -21.16
N VAL A 413 -5.40 8.24 -19.87
CA VAL A 413 -4.79 6.98 -19.44
C VAL A 413 -5.86 5.89 -19.54
N PRO A 414 -5.63 4.80 -20.30
CA PRO A 414 -6.58 3.70 -20.38
C PRO A 414 -6.70 3.02 -19.01
N ILE A 415 -7.91 2.56 -18.70
CA ILE A 415 -8.22 1.85 -17.46
C ILE A 415 -8.70 0.44 -17.83
N ALA A 416 -8.11 -0.57 -17.22
CA ALA A 416 -8.63 -1.92 -17.24
C ALA A 416 -9.24 -2.24 -15.86
N VAL A 417 -10.45 -2.76 -15.84
CA VAL A 417 -11.18 -3.09 -14.61
C VAL A 417 -11.33 -4.60 -14.53
N ILE A 418 -10.94 -5.22 -13.41
CA ILE A 418 -11.28 -6.62 -13.11
C ILE A 418 -12.38 -6.63 -12.06
N SER A 419 -13.49 -7.30 -12.33
CA SER A 419 -14.63 -7.38 -11.40
C SER A 419 -15.27 -8.75 -11.41
N ASP A 420 -15.94 -9.15 -10.32
CA ASP A 420 -16.71 -10.39 -10.33
C ASP A 420 -17.99 -10.24 -11.16
N CYS A 421 -18.66 -9.10 -11.03
CA CYS A 421 -19.88 -8.81 -11.78
C CYS A 421 -20.12 -7.30 -11.95
N MET A 422 -21.03 -6.97 -12.86
CA MET A 422 -21.51 -5.61 -13.10
C MET A 422 -23.02 -5.56 -12.85
N GLU A 423 -23.49 -4.50 -12.19
CA GLU A 423 -24.92 -4.22 -12.14
C GLU A 423 -25.40 -3.65 -13.50
N PRO A 424 -26.60 -4.03 -13.98
CA PRO A 424 -27.17 -3.45 -15.19
C PRO A 424 -27.26 -1.93 -15.05
N HIS A 425 -26.71 -1.18 -16.00
CA HIS A 425 -26.77 0.28 -16.01
C HIS A 425 -27.06 0.83 -17.42
N ASP A 426 -27.70 1.99 -17.45
CA ASP A 426 -28.07 2.73 -18.66
C ASP A 426 -27.11 3.91 -18.88
N SER A 427 -25.84 3.69 -19.28
CA SER A 427 -25.10 4.70 -20.05
C SER A 427 -23.69 4.31 -20.50
N VAL A 428 -23.44 4.64 -21.78
CA VAL A 428 -22.19 4.89 -22.50
C VAL A 428 -20.90 4.53 -21.75
N ASP A 429 -20.39 3.34 -22.04
CA ASP A 429 -19.05 2.88 -21.70
C ASP A 429 -18.01 3.95 -22.13
N PRO A 430 -17.30 4.61 -21.20
CA PRO A 430 -16.30 5.58 -21.57
C PRO A 430 -15.21 4.90 -22.42
N VAL A 431 -14.93 5.47 -23.60
CA VAL A 431 -14.05 4.94 -24.67
C VAL A 431 -12.66 4.42 -24.21
N ASN A 432 -12.24 4.73 -22.97
CA ASN A 432 -10.94 4.37 -22.40
C ASN A 432 -11.02 3.35 -21.25
N ILE A 433 -12.17 2.71 -21.00
CA ILE A 433 -12.31 1.64 -20.01
C ILE A 433 -12.52 0.30 -20.72
N GLY A 434 -11.85 -0.74 -20.23
CA GLY A 434 -12.12 -2.12 -20.61
C GLY A 434 -12.31 -3.00 -19.38
N THR A 435 -13.40 -3.77 -19.34
CA THR A 435 -13.74 -4.60 -18.18
C THR A 435 -13.45 -6.08 -18.47
N MET A 436 -12.90 -6.78 -17.48
CA MET A 436 -12.69 -8.23 -17.49
C MET A 436 -13.40 -8.85 -16.29
N TYR A 437 -14.25 -9.86 -16.54
CA TYR A 437 -14.97 -10.55 -15.48
C TYR A 437 -14.20 -11.78 -14.97
N THR A 438 -14.16 -11.95 -13.64
CA THR A 438 -13.57 -13.12 -12.98
C THR A 438 -14.43 -14.36 -13.17
N ILE A 439 -15.75 -14.22 -13.00
CA ILE A 439 -16.72 -15.29 -13.21
C ILE A 439 -16.77 -15.64 -14.70
N ASN A 440 -16.35 -16.86 -15.03
CA ASN A 440 -16.16 -17.32 -16.42
C ASN A 440 -17.13 -18.44 -16.83
N SER A 441 -17.98 -18.92 -15.91
CA SER A 441 -19.03 -19.90 -16.17
C SER A 441 -20.19 -19.71 -15.20
N LEU A 442 -21.32 -20.37 -15.45
CA LEU A 442 -22.38 -20.49 -14.46
C LEU A 442 -21.83 -21.24 -13.24
N MET A 443 -21.97 -20.64 -12.05
CA MET A 443 -21.57 -21.21 -10.76
C MET A 443 -22.41 -20.60 -9.65
N ASP A 444 -22.49 -21.28 -8.51
CA ASP A 444 -23.11 -20.70 -7.32
C ASP A 444 -22.15 -19.76 -6.58
N LYS A 445 -22.71 -18.97 -5.64
CA LYS A 445 -21.95 -17.98 -4.89
C LYS A 445 -20.84 -18.60 -4.02
N ASP A 446 -21.10 -19.76 -3.43
CA ASP A 446 -20.14 -20.40 -2.53
C ASP A 446 -18.96 -20.99 -3.33
N GLU A 447 -19.22 -21.52 -4.52
CA GLU A 447 -18.20 -21.93 -5.47
C GLU A 447 -17.36 -20.72 -5.91
N ALA A 448 -18.00 -19.62 -6.29
CA ALA A 448 -17.30 -18.39 -6.68
C ALA A 448 -16.37 -17.88 -5.56
N VAL A 449 -16.83 -17.91 -4.30
CA VAL A 449 -16.00 -17.54 -3.15
C VAL A 449 -14.83 -18.51 -2.94
N ARG A 450 -15.07 -19.82 -3.00
CA ARG A 450 -14.03 -20.86 -2.86
C ARG A 450 -12.96 -20.76 -3.94
N ARG A 451 -13.34 -20.37 -5.16
CA ARG A 451 -12.46 -20.28 -6.34
C ARG A 451 -12.03 -18.84 -6.66
N SER A 452 -12.32 -17.86 -5.79
CA SER A 452 -12.12 -16.43 -6.06
C SER A 452 -10.71 -16.11 -6.53
N GLU A 453 -9.69 -16.67 -5.88
CA GLU A 453 -8.28 -16.45 -6.25
C GLU A 453 -7.92 -17.07 -7.61
N GLU A 454 -8.41 -18.27 -7.92
CA GLU A 454 -8.21 -18.96 -9.21
C GLU A 454 -8.87 -18.19 -10.36
N LEU A 455 -10.12 -17.78 -10.16
CA LEU A 455 -10.92 -17.03 -11.13
C LEU A 455 -10.32 -15.65 -11.41
N PHE A 456 -9.79 -15.00 -10.37
CA PHE A 456 -9.07 -13.74 -10.50
C PHE A 456 -7.77 -13.89 -11.30
N ASP A 457 -6.97 -14.93 -11.03
CA ASP A 457 -5.75 -15.21 -11.79
C ASP A 457 -6.04 -15.44 -13.28
N ASP A 458 -7.07 -16.23 -13.60
CA ASP A 458 -7.50 -16.49 -14.97
C ASP A 458 -7.95 -15.20 -15.68
N ALA A 459 -8.78 -14.39 -15.02
CA ALA A 459 -9.19 -13.10 -15.56
C ALA A 459 -8.01 -12.13 -15.78
N ALA A 460 -7.11 -12.03 -14.81
CA ALA A 460 -5.92 -11.19 -14.93
C ALA A 460 -5.03 -11.64 -16.10
N ASP A 461 -4.82 -12.96 -16.26
CA ASP A 461 -4.08 -13.51 -17.39
C ASP A 461 -4.76 -13.20 -18.73
N ARG A 462 -6.07 -13.44 -18.85
CA ARG A 462 -6.86 -13.12 -20.06
C ARG A 462 -6.75 -11.62 -20.41
N MET A 463 -6.93 -10.74 -19.43
CA MET A 463 -6.84 -9.29 -19.59
C MET A 463 -5.47 -8.87 -20.14
N PHE A 464 -4.38 -9.23 -19.47
CA PHE A 464 -3.04 -8.85 -19.94
C PHE A 464 -2.68 -9.51 -21.27
N ARG A 465 -3.18 -10.72 -21.56
CA ARG A 465 -3.04 -11.38 -22.86
C ARG A 465 -3.73 -10.59 -23.97
N PHE A 466 -4.95 -10.10 -23.75
CA PHE A 466 -5.65 -9.26 -24.73
C PHE A 466 -4.95 -7.92 -24.95
N ILE A 467 -4.48 -7.27 -23.89
CA ILE A 467 -3.67 -6.03 -24.00
C ILE A 467 -2.39 -6.31 -24.80
N ARG A 468 -1.75 -7.46 -24.58
CA ARG A 468 -0.55 -7.90 -25.30
C ARG A 468 -0.82 -8.10 -26.79
N ILE A 469 -1.94 -8.74 -27.12
CA ILE A 469 -2.41 -8.94 -28.50
C ILE A 469 -2.67 -7.59 -29.17
N GLY A 470 -3.41 -6.68 -28.53
CA GLY A 470 -3.67 -5.33 -29.05
C GLY A 470 -2.38 -4.60 -29.42
N ARG A 471 -1.38 -4.62 -28.53
CA ARG A 471 -0.04 -4.05 -28.82
C ARG A 471 0.66 -4.73 -30.00
N ASP A 472 0.54 -6.05 -30.14
CA ASP A 472 1.19 -6.77 -31.24
C ASP A 472 0.49 -6.54 -32.58
N VAL A 473 -0.84 -6.45 -32.59
CA VAL A 473 -1.63 -6.06 -33.77
C VAL A 473 -1.19 -4.67 -34.24
N GLU A 474 -1.14 -3.68 -33.35
CA GLU A 474 -0.65 -2.34 -33.68
C GLU A 474 0.80 -2.38 -34.20
N ARG A 475 1.70 -3.12 -33.53
CA ARG A 475 3.11 -3.21 -33.93
C ARG A 475 3.32 -3.87 -35.29
N ILE A 476 2.53 -4.90 -35.62
CA ILE A 476 2.63 -5.65 -36.88
C ILE A 476 1.96 -4.86 -38.01
N GLY A 477 0.81 -4.25 -37.73
CA GLY A 477 0.00 -3.51 -38.70
C GLY A 477 0.46 -2.08 -38.96
N ALA A 478 1.20 -1.44 -38.05
CA ALA A 478 1.68 -0.08 -38.23
C ALA A 478 2.57 0.05 -39.48
N PRO A 479 2.35 1.05 -40.36
CA PRO A 479 3.20 1.25 -41.53
C PRO A 479 4.66 1.43 -41.08
N LYS A 480 5.56 0.62 -41.64
CA LYS A 480 7.00 0.75 -41.33
C LYS A 480 7.43 2.17 -41.70
N LYS A 481 7.83 2.98 -40.71
CA LYS A 481 8.45 4.28 -40.96
C LYS A 481 9.59 4.07 -41.96
N ARG A 482 9.49 4.65 -43.16
CA ARG A 482 10.60 4.69 -44.11
C ARG A 482 11.72 5.47 -43.42
N THR A 483 12.75 4.77 -42.97
CA THR A 483 13.99 5.42 -42.54
C THR A 483 14.57 6.10 -43.77
N ILE A 484 14.36 7.41 -43.92
CA ILE A 484 15.06 8.20 -44.91
C ILE A 484 16.52 8.23 -44.44
N ASN A 485 17.36 7.38 -45.03
CA ASN A 485 18.79 7.46 -44.86
C ASN A 485 19.28 8.74 -45.55
N ILE A 486 19.32 9.85 -44.82
CA ILE A 486 19.84 11.13 -45.32
C ILE A 486 21.39 11.11 -45.44
N PHE A 487 22.07 10.06 -44.97
CA PHE A 487 23.54 9.95 -45.04
C PHE A 487 24.05 8.95 -46.10
N LYS A 488 23.59 9.07 -47.35
CA LYS A 488 24.28 8.52 -48.52
C LYS A 488 24.24 9.50 -49.69
N LYS A 489 24.89 10.65 -49.51
CA LYS A 489 25.45 11.51 -50.56
C LYS A 489 26.07 12.71 -49.85
N PHE A 490 27.32 12.57 -49.42
CA PHE A 490 28.37 13.58 -49.46
C PHE A 490 29.69 12.86 -49.26
#